data_AF-A0A396Q9E5-F1
#
_entry.id   AF-A0A396Q9E5-F1
#
_cell.length_a   1.000
_cell.length_b   1.000
_cell.length_c   1.000
_cell.angle_alpha   90.00
_cell.angle_beta   90.00
_cell.angle_gamma   90.00
#
_symmetry.space_group_name_H-M   'P 1'
#
loop_
_entity.id
_entity.type
_entity.pdbx_description
1 polymer ?
#
loop_
_entity_poly.entity_id
_entity_poly.type
_entity_poly.pdbx_seq_one_letter_code
_entity_poly.pdbx_strand_id
1 'polypeptide(L)'
;MISGEIDLSLGAVGTLGALVVAYCMQAGLPWLPALLIGVLIGVVCGACTAALVNFLNIPSFVATLAMASIAQGFGSMVCGGSQISVKNKVIRTLGSGKLFDYLPYALIISLVLLLVYGIMLKKTASEEVFTWWAATEKLPGSAA
;
A
#
# COMPACT_ATOMS: atom_id res chain seq x y z
N MET A 1 -6.05 7.76 3.59
CA MET A 1 -6.43 9.03 4.25
C MET A 1 -5.46 9.31 5.38
N ILE A 2 -4.35 9.98 5.07
CA ILE A 2 -3.34 10.42 6.04
C ILE A 2 -2.93 11.87 5.76
N SER A 3 -2.94 12.27 4.47
CA SER A 3 -2.75 13.66 4.02
C SER A 3 -4.05 14.37 3.61
N GLY A 4 -5.23 13.85 3.98
CA GLY A 4 -6.54 14.34 3.48
C GLY A 4 -6.92 13.86 2.07
N GLU A 5 -6.07 13.06 1.44
CA GLU A 5 -6.24 12.56 0.08
C GLU A 5 -6.85 11.14 0.02
N ILE A 6 -7.58 10.87 -1.07
CA ILE A 6 -8.21 9.58 -1.36
C ILE A 6 -7.25 8.72 -2.19
N ASP A 7 -6.79 7.60 -1.63
CA ASP A 7 -5.93 6.63 -2.32
C ASP A 7 -6.71 5.37 -2.70
N LEU A 8 -6.98 5.21 -4.01
CA LEU A 8 -7.65 4.04 -4.57
C LEU A 8 -6.70 2.93 -5.00
N SER A 9 -5.39 3.19 -5.02
CA SER A 9 -4.39 2.28 -5.60
C SER A 9 -3.96 1.15 -4.67
N LEU A 10 -4.18 1.29 -3.36
CA LEU A 10 -3.64 0.39 -2.32
C LEU A 10 -3.96 -1.10 -2.59
N GLY A 11 -5.18 -1.40 -3.06
CA GLY A 11 -5.63 -2.76 -3.32
C GLY A 11 -5.00 -3.35 -4.59
N ALA A 12 -4.91 -2.54 -5.64
CA ALA A 12 -4.33 -2.94 -6.92
C ALA A 12 -2.81 -3.14 -6.81
N VAL A 13 -2.11 -2.22 -6.14
CA VAL A 13 -0.66 -2.32 -5.88
C VAL A 13 -0.35 -3.50 -4.96
N GLY A 14 -1.14 -3.71 -3.91
CA GLY A 14 -1.01 -4.88 -3.04
C GLY A 14 -1.21 -6.20 -3.77
N THR A 15 -2.20 -6.26 -4.68
CA THR A 15 -2.43 -7.43 -5.54
C THR A 15 -1.25 -7.66 -6.47
N LEU A 16 -0.75 -6.62 -7.15
CA LEU A 16 0.42 -6.72 -8.02
C LEU A 16 1.64 -7.26 -7.26
N GLY A 17 1.92 -6.73 -6.06
CA GLY A 17 3.00 -7.22 -5.21
C GLY A 17 2.85 -8.71 -4.89
N ALA A 18 1.66 -9.15 -4.47
CA ALA A 18 1.39 -10.56 -4.20
C ALA A 18 1.58 -11.45 -5.44
N LEU A 19 1.18 -10.98 -6.63
CA LEU A 19 1.38 -11.71 -7.88
C LEU A 19 2.86 -11.83 -8.24
N VAL A 20 3.65 -10.76 -8.07
CA VAL A 20 5.10 -10.80 -8.30
C VAL A 20 5.78 -11.77 -7.33
N VAL A 21 5.41 -11.77 -6.05
CA VAL A 21 5.91 -12.76 -5.07
C VAL A 21 5.60 -14.17 -5.55
N ALA A 22 4.34 -14.44 -5.93
CA ALA A 22 3.91 -15.75 -6.40
C ALA A 22 4.67 -16.19 -7.65
N TYR A 23 4.88 -15.27 -8.60
CA TYR A 23 5.65 -15.51 -9.82
C TYR A 23 7.12 -15.83 -9.52
N CYS A 24 7.79 -15.04 -8.68
CA CYS A 24 9.17 -15.30 -8.28
C CYS A 24 9.33 -16.65 -7.57
N MET A 25 8.38 -17.02 -6.72
CA MET A 25 8.38 -18.33 -6.06
C MET A 25 8.14 -19.48 -7.02
N GLN A 26 7.30 -19.28 -8.04
CA GLN A 26 7.11 -20.26 -9.11
C GLN A 26 8.38 -20.42 -9.96
N ALA A 27 9.13 -19.33 -10.18
CA ALA A 27 10.43 -19.34 -10.84
C ALA A 27 11.56 -19.98 -9.98
N GLY A 28 11.24 -20.49 -8.78
CA GLY A 28 12.17 -21.22 -7.92
C GLY A 28 12.89 -20.38 -6.87
N LEU A 29 12.59 -19.08 -6.75
CA LEU A 29 13.16 -18.27 -5.68
C LEU A 29 12.59 -18.71 -4.31
N PRO A 30 13.43 -18.71 -3.25
CA PRO A 30 12.93 -18.93 -1.90
C PRO A 30 11.97 -17.80 -1.48
N TRP A 31 11.11 -18.11 -0.52
CA TRP A 31 10.00 -17.23 -0.12
C TRP A 31 10.45 -15.86 0.39
N LEU A 32 11.60 -15.76 1.05
CA LEU A 32 12.08 -14.53 1.66
C LEU A 32 12.52 -13.48 0.60
N PRO A 33 13.41 -13.78 -0.36
CA PRO A 33 13.73 -12.82 -1.41
C PRO A 33 12.53 -12.52 -2.32
N ALA A 34 11.66 -13.50 -2.58
CA ALA A 34 10.42 -13.23 -3.32
C ALA A 34 9.55 -12.19 -2.60
N LEU A 35 9.37 -12.32 -1.28
CA LEU A 35 8.64 -11.36 -0.45
C LEU A 35 9.25 -9.95 -0.52
N LEU A 36 10.58 -9.85 -0.42
CA LEU A 36 11.29 -8.56 -0.51
C LEU A 36 11.08 -7.89 -1.87
N ILE A 37 11.10 -8.65 -2.97
CA ILE A 37 10.80 -8.14 -4.30
C ILE A 37 9.37 -7.59 -4.36
N GLY A 38 8.39 -8.30 -3.80
CA GLY A 38 7.00 -7.82 -3.72
C GLY A 38 6.86 -6.51 -2.97
N VAL A 39 7.56 -6.37 -1.84
CA VAL A 39 7.59 -5.11 -1.06
C VAL A 39 8.25 -3.99 -1.87
N LEU A 40 9.36 -4.27 -2.55
CA LEU A 40 10.05 -3.29 -3.41
C LEU A 40 9.14 -2.79 -4.53
N ILE A 41 8.34 -3.66 -5.18
CA ILE A 41 7.35 -3.25 -6.17
C ILE A 41 6.36 -2.24 -5.56
N GLY A 42 5.86 -2.52 -4.36
CA GLY A 42 4.96 -1.61 -3.64
C GLY A 42 5.61 -0.25 -3.34
N VAL A 43 6.87 -0.24 -2.91
CA VAL A 43 7.65 0.99 -2.68
C VAL A 43 7.82 1.78 -3.97
N VAL A 44 8.15 1.13 -5.08
CA VAL A 44 8.31 1.79 -6.38
C VAL A 44 6.99 2.39 -6.85
N CYS A 45 5.88 1.65 -6.78
CA CYS A 45 4.55 2.17 -7.14
C CYS A 45 4.14 3.36 -6.26
N GLY A 46 4.40 3.29 -4.96
CA GLY A 46 4.16 4.39 -4.03
C GLY A 46 5.02 5.63 -4.35
N ALA A 47 6.30 5.43 -4.64
CA ALA A 47 7.21 6.51 -5.03
C ALA A 47 6.79 7.14 -6.36
N CYS A 48 6.37 6.35 -7.35
CA CYS A 48 5.83 6.87 -8.61
C CYS A 48 4.57 7.69 -8.37
N THR A 49 3.65 7.22 -7.54
CA THR A 49 2.41 7.95 -7.22
C THR A 49 2.74 9.27 -6.50
N ALA A 50 3.65 9.25 -5.54
CA ALA A 50 4.12 10.45 -4.86
C ALA A 50 4.83 11.42 -5.82
N ALA A 51 5.60 10.91 -6.78
CA ALA A 51 6.26 11.74 -7.78
C ALA A 51 5.26 12.43 -8.72
N LEU A 52 4.21 11.73 -9.16
CA LEU A 52 3.14 12.31 -9.99
C LEU A 52 2.42 13.44 -9.26
N VAL A 53 2.15 13.27 -7.97
CA VAL A 53 1.49 14.30 -7.16
C VAL A 53 2.42 15.48 -6.90
N ASN A 54 3.63 15.24 -6.43
CA ASN A 54 4.54 16.29 -5.96
C ASN A 54 5.23 17.06 -7.09
N PHE A 55 5.63 16.40 -8.18
CA PHE A 55 6.37 17.04 -9.27
C PHE A 55 5.45 17.52 -10.40
N LEU A 56 4.40 16.76 -10.73
CA LEU A 56 3.50 17.08 -11.84
C LEU A 56 2.23 17.82 -11.40
N ASN A 57 2.03 18.04 -10.09
CA ASN A 57 0.86 18.71 -9.52
C ASN A 57 -0.47 18.08 -9.98
N ILE A 58 -0.45 16.76 -10.24
CA ILE A 58 -1.65 16.02 -10.59
C ILE A 58 -2.45 15.77 -9.31
N PRO A 59 -3.77 16.01 -9.30
CA PRO A 59 -4.60 15.66 -8.16
C PRO A 59 -4.41 14.19 -7.75
N SER A 60 -4.18 13.94 -6.46
CA SER A 60 -3.87 12.61 -5.90
C SER A 60 -4.90 11.53 -6.23
N PHE A 61 -6.18 11.88 -6.32
CA PHE A 61 -7.22 10.95 -6.75
C PHE A 61 -6.97 10.43 -8.18
N VAL A 62 -6.57 11.31 -9.11
CA VAL A 62 -6.29 10.93 -10.50
C VAL A 62 -5.00 10.12 -10.58
N ALA A 63 -3.96 10.52 -9.86
CA ALA A 63 -2.69 9.79 -9.81
C ALA A 63 -2.88 8.37 -9.26
N THR A 64 -3.66 8.20 -8.19
CA THR A 64 -3.92 6.88 -7.59
C THR A 64 -4.85 6.02 -8.45
N LEU A 65 -5.85 6.59 -9.12
CA LEU A 65 -6.66 5.86 -10.12
C LEU A 65 -5.81 5.36 -11.30
N ALA A 66 -4.91 6.21 -11.81
CA ALA A 66 -3.99 5.83 -12.87
C ALA A 66 -3.07 4.71 -12.41
N MET A 67 -2.47 4.83 -11.23
CA MET A 67 -1.62 3.78 -10.65
C MET A 67 -2.39 2.47 -10.42
N ALA A 68 -3.64 2.55 -9.95
CA ALA A 68 -4.49 1.38 -9.77
C ALA A 68 -4.73 0.65 -11.10
N SER A 69 -4.94 1.40 -12.18
CA SER A 69 -5.19 0.86 -13.52
C SER A 69 -3.93 0.20 -14.11
N ILE A 70 -2.78 0.86 -13.96
CA ILE A 70 -1.47 0.32 -14.36
C ILE A 70 -1.17 -0.97 -13.58
N ALA A 71 -1.34 -0.96 -12.26
CA ALA A 71 -1.07 -2.14 -11.43
C ALA A 71 -1.96 -3.33 -11.80
N GLN A 72 -3.24 -3.10 -12.12
CA GLN A 72 -4.14 -4.14 -12.61
C GLN A 72 -3.73 -4.66 -13.99
N GLY A 73 -3.32 -3.77 -14.90
CA GLY A 73 -2.83 -4.15 -16.23
C GLY A 73 -1.58 -5.02 -16.14
N PHE A 74 -0.58 -4.59 -15.38
CA PHE A 74 0.63 -5.38 -15.13
C PHE A 74 0.31 -6.70 -14.42
N GLY A 75 -0.56 -6.70 -13.43
CA GLY A 75 -0.96 -7.92 -12.72
C GLY A 75 -1.60 -8.94 -13.67
N SER A 76 -2.44 -8.47 -14.59
CA SER A 76 -3.07 -9.32 -15.61
C SER A 76 -2.05 -9.92 -16.58
N MET A 77 -1.02 -9.16 -16.95
CA MET A 77 0.08 -9.64 -17.78
C MET A 77 0.94 -10.69 -17.06
N VAL A 78 1.28 -10.47 -15.78
CA VAL A 78 2.12 -11.41 -14.99
C VAL A 78 1.42 -12.76 -14.78
N CYS A 79 0.12 -12.73 -14.57
CA CYS A 79 -0.67 -13.94 -14.32
C CYS A 79 -1.28 -14.59 -15.57
N GLY A 80 -1.20 -13.93 -16.73
CA GLY A 80 -1.86 -14.39 -17.96
C GLY A 80 -3.37 -14.64 -17.80
N GLY A 81 -4.01 -13.97 -16.84
CA GLY A 81 -5.43 -14.19 -16.48
C GLY A 81 -5.73 -15.37 -15.55
N SER A 82 -4.71 -16.08 -15.04
CA SER A 82 -4.87 -17.23 -14.15
C SER A 82 -4.28 -17.00 -12.75
N GLN A 83 -4.79 -17.73 -11.75
CA GLN A 83 -4.27 -17.62 -10.38
C GLN A 83 -2.96 -18.39 -10.23
N ILE A 84 -1.90 -17.70 -9.80
CA ILE A 84 -0.62 -18.34 -9.44
C ILE A 84 -0.73 -18.92 -8.03
N SER A 85 -0.82 -20.25 -7.93
CA SER A 85 -0.93 -20.93 -6.64
C SER A 85 0.43 -21.12 -5.96
N VAL A 86 0.57 -20.61 -4.74
CA VAL A 86 1.79 -20.74 -3.92
C VAL A 86 1.63 -21.89 -2.94
N LYS A 87 2.48 -22.92 -3.05
CA LYS A 87 2.45 -24.12 -2.18
C LYS A 87 3.22 -23.98 -0.86
N ASN A 88 3.98 -22.89 -0.69
CA ASN A 88 4.82 -22.71 0.49
C ASN A 88 3.97 -22.48 1.75
N LYS A 89 4.20 -23.30 2.79
CA LYS A 89 3.44 -23.27 4.04
C LYS A 89 3.56 -21.93 4.78
N VAL A 90 4.72 -21.28 4.75
CA VAL A 90 4.96 -19.99 5.44
C VAL A 90 4.12 -18.89 4.80
N ILE A 91 4.23 -18.71 3.48
CA ILE A 91 3.47 -17.69 2.75
C ILE A 91 1.96 -17.91 2.86
N ARG A 92 1.51 -19.17 2.80
CA ARG A 92 0.08 -19.49 2.97
C ARG A 92 -0.42 -19.19 4.39
N THR A 93 0.42 -19.44 5.40
CA THR A 93 0.08 -19.14 6.81
C THR A 93 0.06 -17.64 7.05
N LEU A 94 0.98 -16.87 6.45
CA LEU A 94 0.97 -15.42 6.55
C LEU A 94 -0.24 -14.79 5.85
N GLY A 95 -0.62 -15.29 4.67
CA GLY A 95 -1.72 -14.73 3.88
C GLY A 95 -3.12 -15.15 4.33
N SER A 96 -3.30 -16.39 4.80
CA SER A 96 -4.64 -16.93 5.13
C SER A 96 -4.67 -17.75 6.42
N GLY A 97 -3.56 -17.84 7.14
CA GLY A 97 -3.51 -18.56 8.42
C GLY A 97 -4.15 -17.76 9.55
N LYS A 98 -4.47 -18.46 10.62
CA LYS A 98 -4.98 -17.90 11.88
C LYS A 98 -4.10 -18.33 13.05
N LEU A 99 -3.89 -17.42 13.97
CA LEU A 99 -3.33 -17.65 15.29
C LEU A 99 -4.47 -18.14 16.21
N PHE A 100 -4.27 -19.30 16.84
CA PHE A 100 -5.26 -19.96 17.70
C PHE A 100 -6.63 -20.20 17.03
N ASP A 101 -6.69 -20.38 15.71
CA ASP A 101 -7.92 -20.53 14.91
C ASP A 101 -8.92 -19.34 14.91
N TYR A 102 -8.68 -18.32 15.73
CA TYR A 102 -9.54 -17.13 15.82
C TYR A 102 -8.94 -15.88 15.16
N LEU A 103 -7.63 -15.63 15.30
CA LEU A 103 -7.02 -14.37 14.89
C LEU A 103 -6.28 -14.48 13.54
N PRO A 104 -6.70 -13.82 12.45
CA PRO A 104 -5.97 -13.85 11.18
C PRO A 104 -4.58 -13.22 11.32
N TYR A 105 -3.54 -13.86 10.78
CA TYR A 105 -2.20 -13.24 10.77
C TYR A 105 -2.18 -11.90 10.04
N ALA A 106 -2.98 -11.76 8.97
CA ALA A 106 -3.15 -10.49 8.26
C ALA A 106 -3.61 -9.33 9.17
N LEU A 107 -4.47 -9.61 10.17
CA LEU A 107 -4.94 -8.61 11.13
C LEU A 107 -3.85 -8.23 12.13
N ILE A 108 -3.03 -9.19 12.56
CA ILE A 108 -1.90 -8.92 13.45
C ILE A 108 -0.85 -8.07 12.72
N ILE A 109 -0.51 -8.44 11.47
CA ILE A 109 0.45 -7.71 10.65
C ILE A 109 -0.06 -6.29 10.38
N SER A 110 -1.33 -6.11 10.04
CA SER A 110 -1.90 -4.78 9.79
C SER A 110 -1.89 -3.90 11.05
N LEU A 111 -2.19 -4.46 12.23
CA LEU A 111 -2.09 -3.73 13.50
C LEU A 111 -0.65 -3.32 13.83
N VAL A 112 0.32 -4.21 13.65
CA VAL A 112 1.74 -3.90 13.88
C VAL A 112 2.20 -2.81 12.92
N LEU A 113 1.88 -2.92 11.64
CA LEU A 113 2.21 -1.89 10.65
C LEU A 113 1.53 -0.56 10.99
N LEU A 114 0.27 -0.58 11.39
CA LEU A 114 -0.45 0.62 11.81
C LEU A 114 0.21 1.30 13.01
N LEU A 115 0.66 0.54 14.01
CA LEU A 115 1.39 1.08 15.16
C LEU A 115 2.72 1.69 14.73
N VAL A 116 3.51 0.99 13.91
CA VAL A 116 4.81 1.47 13.42
C VAL A 116 4.63 2.75 12.59
N TYR A 117 3.74 2.73 11.59
CA TYR A 117 3.44 3.90 10.78
C TYR A 117 2.84 5.03 11.60
N GLY A 118 1.96 4.75 12.56
CA GLY A 118 1.39 5.76 13.45
C GLY A 118 2.45 6.47 14.29
N ILE A 119 3.43 5.73 14.81
CA ILE A 119 4.56 6.29 15.55
C ILE A 119 5.47 7.11 14.62
N MET A 120 5.76 6.62 13.40
CA MET A 120 6.56 7.35 12.43
C MET A 120 5.88 8.66 12.00
N LEU A 121 4.57 8.61 11.71
CA LEU A 121 3.79 9.78 11.34
C LEU A 121 3.74 10.80 12.48
N LYS A 122 3.62 10.37 13.74
CA LYS A 122 3.70 11.28 14.89
C LYS A 122 5.04 12.02 14.98
N LYS A 123 6.12 11.46 14.40
CA LYS A 123 7.45 12.09 14.36
C LYS A 123 7.70 12.94 13.12
N THR A 124 7.03 12.65 12.00
CA THR A 124 7.28 13.30 10.69
C THR A 124 6.19 14.28 10.28
N ALA A 125 4.93 14.05 10.67
CA ALA A 125 3.85 15.01 10.49
C ALA A 125 3.98 16.08 11.58
N SER A 126 4.83 17.06 11.25
CA SER A 126 5.07 18.29 11.99
C SER A 126 3.77 18.88 12.53
N GLU A 127 3.86 19.37 13.77
CA GLU A 127 2.88 20.24 14.43
C GLU A 127 2.37 21.39 13.53
N GLU A 128 3.06 21.71 12.43
CA GLU A 128 2.70 22.71 11.41
C GLU A 128 1.35 22.47 10.72
N VAL A 129 0.98 21.25 10.31
CA VAL A 129 -0.31 21.03 9.61
C VAL A 129 -1.50 21.15 10.57
N PHE A 130 -1.32 20.68 11.81
CA PHE A 130 -2.33 20.77 12.86
C PHE A 130 -2.50 22.22 13.35
N THR A 131 -1.41 22.98 13.46
CA THR A 131 -1.45 24.41 13.80
C THR A 131 -1.99 25.26 12.67
N TRP A 132 -1.74 24.94 11.39
CA TRP A 132 -2.32 25.62 10.24
C TRP A 132 -3.84 25.40 10.16
N TRP A 133 -4.32 24.16 10.37
CA TRP A 133 -5.75 23.84 10.41
C TRP A 133 -6.45 24.54 11.59
N ALA A 134 -5.86 24.49 12.78
CA ALA A 134 -6.36 25.21 13.96
C ALA A 134 -6.28 26.75 13.83
N ALA A 135 -5.38 27.27 13.00
CA ALA A 135 -5.28 28.70 12.68
C ALA A 135 -6.35 29.14 11.67
N THR A 136 -6.67 28.30 10.68
CA THR A 136 -7.73 28.61 9.69
C THR A 136 -9.13 28.53 10.28
N GLU A 137 -9.36 27.69 11.28
CA GLU A 137 -10.65 27.58 11.97
C GLU A 137 -10.98 28.83 12.83
N LYS A 138 -9.97 29.66 13.15
CA LYS A 138 -10.11 30.90 13.90
C LYS A 138 -10.33 32.15 13.04
N LEU A 139 -10.41 32.04 11.71
CA LEU A 139 -10.66 33.18 10.84
C LEU A 139 -12.18 33.49 10.75
N PRO A 140 -12.64 34.67 11.18
CA PRO A 140 -14.04 35.06 11.04
C PRO A 140 -14.31 35.39 9.57
N GLY A 141 -14.87 34.44 8.82
CA GLY A 141 -15.22 34.66 7.41
C GLY A 141 -15.69 33.48 6.58
N SER A 142 -15.86 32.28 7.13
CA SER A 142 -16.38 31.11 6.38
C SER A 142 -17.91 31.10 6.29
N ALA A 143 -18.49 32.17 5.73
CA ALA A 143 -19.86 32.18 5.22
C ALA A 143 -20.00 33.30 4.17
N ALA A 144 -19.57 33.01 2.93
CA ALA A 144 -20.01 33.70 1.72
C ALA A 144 -19.80 32.76 0.52
#